data_AF-A0A3D0PFY8-F1
#
_entry.id   AF-A0A3D0PFY8-F1
#
_cell.length_a   1.000
_cell.length_b   1.000
_cell.length_c   1.000
_cell.angle_alpha   90.00
_cell.angle_beta   90.00
_cell.angle_gamma   90.00
#
_symmetry.space_group_name_H-M   'P 1'
#
loop_
_entity.id
_entity.type
_entity.pdbx_description
1 polymer ?
#
loop_
_entity_poly.entity_id
_entity_poly.type
_entity_poly.pdbx_seq_one_letter_code
_entity_poly.pdbx_strand_id
1 'polypeptide(L)' 'KKTETYSTAVDGQTNVEIHVLQGEREMASDNKSLGTFRLDGIPPAPRGVPQIEVT' A
#
# COMPACT_ATOMS: atom_id res chain seq x y z
N LYS A 1 -5.03 -9.18 14.99
CA LYS A 1 -5.05 -8.07 14.02
C LYS A 1 -3.59 -7.78 13.71
N LYS A 2 -3.18 -7.97 12.46
CA LYS A 2 -1.80 -7.68 12.04
C LYS A 2 -1.86 -6.28 11.45
N THR A 3 -1.06 -5.38 11.99
CA THR A 3 -1.01 -3.99 11.56
C THR A 3 0.39 -3.73 11.06
N GLU A 4 0.50 -3.20 9.85
CA GLU A 4 1.78 -2.88 9.22
C GLU A 4 1.75 -1.42 8.74
N THR A 5 2.86 -0.72 8.96
CA THR A 5 3.00 0.69 8.57
C THR A 5 3.75 0.78 7.26
N TYR A 6 3.12 1.38 6.26
CA TYR A 6 3.65 1.62 4.92
C TYR A 6 3.86 3.13 4.70
N SER A 7 4.61 3.47 3.65
CA SER A 7 4.82 4.86 3.25
C SER A 7 4.73 5.04 1.74
N THR A 8 4.71 6.29 1.30
CA THR A 8 4.69 6.65 -0.13
C THR A 8 6.00 6.29 -0.81
N ALA A 9 5.90 5.80 -2.05
CA ALA A 9 7.04 5.44 -2.88
C ALA A 9 7.64 6.66 -3.60
N VAL A 10 6.84 7.71 -3.81
CA VAL A 10 7.20 8.91 -4.59
C VAL A 10 6.90 10.19 -3.79
N ASP A 11 7.71 11.22 -4.02
CA ASP A 11 7.49 12.55 -3.43
C ASP A 11 6.20 13.18 -3.96
N GLY A 12 5.42 13.79 -3.06
CA GLY A 12 4.15 14.42 -3.41
C GLY A 12 3.05 13.42 -3.82
N GLN A 13 3.23 12.13 -3.53
CA GLN A 13 2.24 11.10 -3.81
C GLN A 13 0.97 11.34 -2.97
N THR A 14 -0.14 11.66 -3.66
CA THR A 14 -1.43 12.00 -3.05
C THR A 14 -2.41 10.83 -2.92
N ASN A 15 -2.03 9.68 -3.48
CA ASN A 15 -2.79 8.45 -3.42
C ASN A 15 -1.87 7.24 -3.25
N VAL A 16 -2.33 6.21 -2.53
CA VAL A 16 -1.64 4.93 -2.39
C VAL A 16 -2.60 3.82 -2.81
N GLU A 17 -2.09 2.85 -3.55
CA GLU A 17 -2.83 1.67 -3.96
C GLU A 17 -2.32 0.45 -3.17
N ILE A 18 -3.22 -0.19 -2.44
CA ILE A 18 -2.95 -1.37 -1.62
C ILE A 18 -3.57 -2.55 -2.33
N HIS A 19 -2.73 -3.40 -2.90
CA HIS A 19 -3.16 -4.64 -3.51
C HIS A 19 -3.05 -5.79 -2.50
N VAL A 20 -4.19 -6.38 -2.15
CA VAL A 20 -4.23 -7.53 -1.23
C VAL A 20 -4.23 -8.81 -2.06
N LEU A 21 -3.23 -9.66 -1.81
CA LEU A 21 -3.07 -10.94 -2.49
C LEU A 21 -2.98 -12.07 -1.46
N GLN A 22 -3.43 -13.26 -1.87
CA GLN A 22 -3.32 -14.49 -1.10
C GLN A 22 -2.57 -15.54 -1.93
N GLY A 23 -1.48 -16.05 -1.36
CA GLY A 23 -0.71 -17.15 -1.92
C GLY A 23 0.67 -17.24 -1.25
N GLU A 24 1.40 -18.30 -1.57
CA GLU A 24 2.71 -18.62 -0.96
C GLU A 24 3.87 -18.29 -1.90
N ARG A 25 3.60 -17.67 -3.06
CA ARG A 25 4.64 -17.33 -4.05
C ARG A 25 5.24 -15.96 -3.75
N GLU A 26 6.52 -15.80 -4.05
CA GLU A 26 7.26 -14.57 -3.79
C GLU A 26 6.79 -13.38 -4.65
N MET A 27 6.36 -13.64 -5.89
CA MET A 27 5.88 -12.59 -6.79
C MET A 27 4.36 -12.41 -6.71
N ALA A 28 3.93 -11.15 -6.57
CA ALA A 28 2.53 -10.78 -6.48
C ALA A 28 1.71 -11.24 -7.70
N SER A 29 2.28 -11.19 -8.91
CA SER A 29 1.61 -11.61 -10.15
C SER A 29 1.14 -13.07 -10.14
N ASP A 30 1.80 -13.92 -9.35
CA ASP A 30 1.54 -15.35 -9.32
C ASP A 30 0.59 -15.77 -8.20
N ASN A 31 0.18 -14.82 -7.37
CA ASN A 31 -0.73 -15.01 -6.24
C ASN A 31 -2.16 -14.61 -6.61
N LYS A 32 -3.13 -15.11 -5.84
CA LYS A 32 -4.54 -14.79 -6.06
C LYS A 32 -4.86 -13.40 -5.50
N SER A 33 -5.23 -12.48 -6.37
CA SER A 33 -5.74 -11.16 -5.95
C SER A 33 -7.03 -11.31 -5.15
N LEU A 34 -7.06 -10.80 -3.92
CA LEU A 34 -8.27 -10.68 -3.09
C LEU A 34 -9.00 -9.37 -3.36
N GLY A 35 -8.27 -8.31 -3.69
CA GLY A 35 -8.83 -7.02 -4.02
C GLY A 35 -7.81 -5.91 -3.97
N THR A 36 -8.17 -4.76 -4.52
CA THR A 36 -7.32 -3.57 -4.54
C THR A 36 -8.07 -2.43 -3.88
N PHE A 37 -7.39 -1.75 -2.96
CA PHE A 37 -7.92 -0.59 -2.24
C PHE A 37 -7.09 0.61 -2.62
N ARG A 38 -7.77 1.72 -2.90
CA ARG A 38 -7.11 2.99 -3.18
C ARG A 38 -7.39 3.93 -2.01
N LEU A 39 -6.34 4.42 -1.39
CA LEU A 39 -6.41 5.46 -0.38
C LEU A 39 -6.04 6.78 -1.04
N ASP A 40 -7.05 7.61 -1.28
CA ASP A 40 -6.89 8.98 -1.76
C ASP A 40 -6.95 9.97 -0.58
N GLY A 41 -6.42 11.18 -0.76
CA GLY A 41 -6.47 12.25 0.26
C GLY A 41 -5.20 12.37 1.11
N ILE A 42 -4.09 11.79 0.66
CA ILE A 42 -2.80 11.94 1.33
C ILE A 42 -2.25 13.34 0.99
N PRO A 43 -1.88 14.17 1.98
CA PRO A 43 -1.27 15.46 1.72
C PRO A 43 0.08 15.26 1.01
N PRO A 44 0.43 16.11 0.02
CA PRO A 44 1.70 16.01 -0.68
C PRO A 44 2.86 16.18 0.31
N ALA A 45 3.63 15.12 0.48
CA ALA A 45 4.78 15.08 1.38
C ALA A 45 5.93 14.31 0.70
N PRO A 46 7.18 14.50 1.15
CA PRO A 46 8.30 13.68 0.67
C PRO A 46 8.05 12.19 0.89
N ARG A 47 8.61 11.34 0.03
CA ARG A 47 8.54 9.89 0.20
C ARG A 47 9.07 9.48 1.58
N GLY A 48 8.45 8.48 2.20
CA GLY A 48 8.85 8.02 3.53
C GLY A 48 8.26 8.82 4.71
N VAL A 49 7.66 10.00 4.46
CA VAL A 49 7.07 10.82 5.52
C VAL A 49 5.63 10.39 5.86
N PRO A 50 4.72 10.19 4.89
CA PRO A 50 3.39 9.67 5.19
C PRO A 50 3.46 8.29 5.85
N GLN A 51 2.78 8.11 6.97
CA GLN A 51 2.66 6.82 7.65
C GLN A 51 1.24 6.29 7.39
N ILE A 52 1.13 5.24 6.58
CA ILE A 52 -0.13 4.58 6.25
C ILE A 52 -0.20 3.29 7.07
N GLU A 53 -1.11 3.25 8.03
CA GLU A 53 -1.37 2.05 8.82
C GLU A 53 -2.38 1.14 8.09
N VAL A 54 -1.97 -0.09 7.78
CA VAL A 54 -2.81 -1.11 7.14
C VAL A 54 -3.12 -2.20 8.15
N THR A 55 -4.41 -2.46 8.42
CA THR A 55 -4.91 -3.45 9.41
C THR A 55 -5.83 -4.47 8.75
#